data_AF-A0A817V1R1-F1
#
_entry.id   AF-A0A817V1R1-F1
#
_cell.length_a   1.000
_cell.length_b   1.000
_cell.length_c   1.000
_cell.angle_alpha   90.00
_cell.angle_beta   90.00
_cell.angle_gamma   90.00
#
_symmetry.space_group_name_H-M   'P 1'
#
loop_
_entity.id
_entity.type
_entity.pdbx_description
1 polymer ?
#
loop_
_entity_poly.entity_id
_entity_poly.type
_entity_poly.pdbx_seq_one_letter_code
_entity_poly.pdbx_strand_id
1 'polypeptide(L)'
;TENNWFLHRSVLTIISDNGPDWKTDCMANIYNFGRFWEENKLDALIWVSYAPGNSRYNPIERMFSHLTDLIANVTIDLDPTFSAINHQLDSALVDLNKYWHNKKYDKFKIDCRPVFSVNGNSFDGHQELKDKLMKSSIKHVMNEESNSIRFNLQLYLRHCIRSSYYVSFIKCTDSTCIHCSRHPVRATKTIRLLRLSGGYLPWPQMTLSEYHYDTFLQRTHSILAGEKNAVPDQQLPSGPTKQCFACKLPYIFSSKADEERHMMWVHQSNVSSRNKRKYSSSPRSQSILHPKKRNTRRRELSPEY
;
A
#
# COMPACT_ATOMS: atom_id res chain seq x y z
N THR A 1 -10.78 -27.81 -17.18
CA THR A 1 -10.71 -26.38 -17.55
C THR A 1 -10.87 -25.57 -16.29
N GLU A 2 -9.75 -25.10 -15.73
CA GLU A 2 -9.73 -24.36 -14.47
C GLU A 2 -10.57 -23.08 -14.58
N ASN A 3 -11.53 -22.94 -13.67
CA ASN A 3 -12.42 -21.80 -13.58
C ASN A 3 -11.62 -20.54 -13.23
N ASN A 4 -11.14 -19.83 -14.26
CA ASN A 4 -10.58 -18.50 -14.16
C ASN A 4 -11.67 -17.44 -13.90
N TRP A 5 -12.45 -17.61 -12.83
CA TRP A 5 -13.52 -16.68 -12.45
C TRP A 5 -13.00 -15.24 -12.18
N PHE A 6 -11.68 -15.09 -11.98
CA PHE A 6 -11.00 -13.81 -11.83
C PHE A 6 -10.63 -13.13 -13.16
N LEU A 7 -10.49 -13.86 -14.28
CA LEU A 7 -10.02 -13.29 -15.56
C LEU A 7 -10.96 -12.24 -16.17
N HIS A 8 -12.21 -12.17 -15.70
CA HIS A 8 -13.20 -11.19 -16.19
C HIS A 8 -13.35 -9.96 -15.29
N ARG A 9 -12.79 -9.96 -14.07
CA ARG A 9 -12.92 -8.83 -13.15
C ARG A 9 -11.79 -7.84 -13.44
N SER A 10 -12.14 -6.62 -13.85
CA SER A 10 -11.14 -5.57 -14.12
C SER A 10 -10.92 -4.65 -12.92
N VAL A 11 -11.67 -4.80 -11.82
CA VAL A 11 -11.46 -4.06 -10.58
C VAL A 11 -11.27 -5.05 -9.46
N LEU A 12 -10.16 -4.91 -8.74
CA LEU A 12 -9.84 -5.71 -7.56
C LEU A 12 -9.76 -4.81 -6.34
N THR A 13 -10.38 -5.23 -5.24
CA THR A 13 -10.26 -4.59 -3.93
C THR A 13 -9.72 -5.60 -2.93
N ILE A 14 -8.63 -5.22 -2.27
CA ILE A 14 -7.98 -5.95 -1.21
C ILE A 14 -8.26 -5.19 0.08
N ILE A 15 -8.93 -5.85 1.01
CA ILE A 15 -9.08 -5.37 2.38
C ILE A 15 -8.02 -6.08 3.21
N SER A 16 -7.23 -5.31 3.97
CA SER A 16 -6.19 -5.84 4.85
C SER A 16 -6.25 -5.19 6.23
N ASP A 17 -5.69 -5.83 7.25
CA ASP A 17 -5.56 -5.27 8.61
C ASP A 17 -4.37 -4.30 8.78
N ASN A 18 -3.62 -4.01 7.70
CA ASN A 18 -2.39 -3.20 7.70
C ASN A 18 -1.27 -3.80 8.57
N GLY A 19 -1.20 -5.13 8.65
CA GLY A 19 -0.08 -5.83 9.28
C GLY A 19 1.29 -5.44 8.68
N PRO A 20 2.41 -5.86 9.31
CA PRO A 20 3.76 -5.41 8.95
C PRO A 20 4.13 -5.59 7.47
N ASP A 21 3.66 -6.66 6.87
CA ASP A 21 3.89 -6.99 5.44
C ASP A 21 2.92 -6.26 4.51
N TRP A 22 1.79 -5.81 5.05
CA TRP A 22 0.71 -5.13 4.34
C TRP A 22 0.66 -3.63 4.65
N LYS A 23 1.82 -3.02 4.88
CA LYS A 23 1.90 -1.58 5.08
C LYS A 23 1.71 -0.81 3.78
N THR A 24 0.65 0.00 3.74
CA THR A 24 0.30 0.91 2.63
C THR A 24 1.35 1.99 2.36
N ASP A 25 2.26 2.22 3.30
CA ASP A 25 3.33 3.20 3.19
C ASP A 25 4.68 2.64 2.71
N CYS A 26 4.77 1.32 2.53
CA CYS A 26 5.99 0.64 2.08
C CYS A 26 6.14 0.70 0.56
N MET A 27 7.27 1.21 0.08
CA MET A 27 7.49 1.41 -1.35
C MET A 27 7.71 0.14 -2.16
N ALA A 28 8.27 -0.90 -1.52
CA ALA A 28 8.33 -2.22 -2.12
C ALA A 28 6.92 -2.78 -2.38
N ASN A 29 5.98 -2.54 -1.46
CA ASN A 29 4.59 -2.95 -1.63
C ASN A 29 3.94 -2.16 -2.77
N ILE A 30 4.10 -0.83 -2.82
CA ILE A 30 3.57 -0.01 -3.92
C ILE A 30 4.10 -0.49 -5.28
N TYR A 31 5.39 -0.81 -5.38
CA TYR A 31 5.96 -1.35 -6.61
C TYR A 31 5.35 -2.70 -7.00
N ASN A 32 5.26 -3.64 -6.05
CA ASN A 32 4.73 -4.99 -6.31
C ASN A 32 3.24 -4.95 -6.68
N PHE A 33 2.43 -4.16 -5.97
CA PHE A 33 1.01 -4.01 -6.30
C PHE A 33 0.79 -3.22 -7.59
N GLY A 34 1.62 -2.22 -7.89
CA GLY A 34 1.60 -1.52 -9.17
C GLY A 34 1.92 -2.45 -10.34
N ARG A 35 2.94 -3.30 -10.19
CA ARG A 35 3.29 -4.35 -11.15
C ARG A 35 2.14 -5.35 -11.32
N PHE A 36 1.58 -5.84 -10.22
CA PHE A 36 0.43 -6.75 -10.26
C PHE A 36 -0.76 -6.14 -11.00
N TRP A 37 -1.07 -4.86 -10.74
CA TRP A 37 -2.12 -4.11 -11.43
C TRP A 37 -1.88 -4.04 -12.95
N GLU A 38 -0.65 -3.73 -13.36
CA GLU A 38 -0.27 -3.62 -14.77
C GLU A 38 -0.33 -4.98 -15.48
N GLU A 39 0.34 -6.01 -14.94
CA GLU A 39 0.45 -7.33 -15.57
C GLU A 39 -0.92 -8.00 -15.74
N ASN A 40 -1.83 -7.79 -14.77
CA ASN A 40 -3.20 -8.30 -14.82
C ASN A 40 -4.18 -7.38 -15.57
N LYS A 41 -3.69 -6.27 -16.14
CA LYS A 41 -4.48 -5.31 -16.94
C LYS A 41 -5.73 -4.82 -16.21
N LEU A 42 -5.62 -4.63 -14.90
CA LEU A 42 -6.72 -4.18 -14.06
C LEU A 42 -7.05 -2.71 -14.40
N ASP A 43 -8.33 -2.37 -14.43
CA ASP A 43 -8.77 -0.98 -14.49
C ASP A 43 -8.57 -0.26 -13.16
N ALA A 44 -8.75 -0.97 -12.05
CA ALA A 44 -8.37 -0.50 -10.73
C ALA A 44 -7.91 -1.65 -9.82
N LEU A 45 -6.87 -1.38 -9.04
CA LEU A 45 -6.47 -2.16 -7.89
C LEU A 45 -6.58 -1.26 -6.66
N ILE A 46 -7.38 -1.65 -5.69
CA ILE A 46 -7.62 -0.89 -4.48
C ILE A 46 -7.15 -1.74 -3.31
N TRP A 47 -6.37 -1.15 -2.44
CA TRP A 47 -5.83 -1.77 -1.26
C TRP A 47 -6.10 -0.88 -0.06
N VAL A 48 -6.91 -1.36 0.87
CA VAL A 48 -7.45 -0.56 1.96
C VAL A 48 -7.33 -1.31 3.27
N SER A 49 -6.90 -0.59 4.31
CA SER A 49 -7.17 -0.99 5.67
C SER A 49 -8.49 -0.42 6.13
N TYR A 50 -9.45 -1.30 6.35
CA TYR A 50 -10.82 -0.91 6.66
C TYR A 50 -10.99 -0.71 8.16
N ALA A 51 -11.50 0.46 8.56
CA ALA A 51 -11.71 0.85 9.96
C ALA A 51 -10.44 0.68 10.85
N PRO A 52 -9.30 1.29 10.48
CA PRO A 52 -8.07 1.16 11.25
C PRO A 52 -8.27 1.67 12.68
N GLY A 53 -7.77 0.92 13.67
CA GLY A 53 -7.93 1.21 15.10
C GLY A 53 -9.33 0.92 15.66
N ASN A 54 -10.27 0.43 14.84
CA ASN A 54 -11.63 0.08 15.26
C ASN A 54 -11.99 -1.35 14.85
N SER A 55 -11.42 -2.31 15.57
CA SER A 55 -11.62 -3.76 15.44
C SER A 55 -13.07 -4.19 15.21
N ARG A 56 -14.01 -3.58 15.92
CA ARG A 56 -15.45 -3.86 15.83
C ARG A 56 -16.02 -3.68 14.42
N TYR A 57 -15.44 -2.79 13.62
CA TYR A 57 -15.92 -2.48 12.27
C TYR A 57 -15.01 -3.05 11.16
N ASN A 58 -13.87 -3.62 11.51
CA ASN A 58 -13.01 -4.31 10.56
C ASN A 58 -13.63 -5.68 10.18
N PRO A 59 -14.03 -5.89 8.91
CA PRO A 59 -14.67 -7.14 8.50
C PRO A 59 -13.74 -8.36 8.66
N ILE A 60 -12.43 -8.15 8.58
CA ILE A 60 -11.44 -9.21 8.82
C ILE A 60 -11.55 -9.67 10.28
N GLU A 61 -11.41 -8.75 11.22
CA GLU A 61 -11.43 -9.09 12.65
C GLU A 61 -12.76 -9.69 13.10
N ARG A 62 -13.89 -9.20 12.55
CA ARG A 62 -15.20 -9.80 12.79
C ARG A 62 -15.30 -11.24 12.28
N MET A 63 -14.78 -11.49 11.08
CA MET A 63 -14.72 -12.85 10.53
C MET A 63 -13.80 -13.72 11.38
N PHE A 64 -12.60 -13.24 11.70
CA PHE A 64 -11.63 -13.96 12.52
C PHE A 64 -12.16 -14.28 13.91
N SER A 65 -12.91 -13.38 14.56
CA SER A 65 -13.57 -13.69 15.84
C SER A 65 -14.46 -14.93 15.72
N HIS A 66 -15.29 -15.00 14.67
CA HIS A 66 -16.14 -16.17 14.43
C HIS A 66 -15.33 -17.44 14.12
N LEU A 67 -14.23 -17.30 13.37
CA LEU A 67 -13.37 -18.44 13.04
C LEU A 67 -12.59 -18.94 14.28
N THR A 68 -12.13 -18.04 15.14
CA THR A 68 -11.43 -18.36 16.39
C THR A 68 -12.32 -19.19 17.32
N ASP A 69 -13.60 -18.83 17.46
CA ASP A 69 -14.54 -19.60 18.27
C ASP A 69 -14.70 -21.05 17.77
N LEU A 70 -14.64 -21.27 16.44
CA LEU A 70 -14.74 -22.60 15.84
C LEU A 70 -13.52 -23.48 16.12
N ILE A 71 -12.35 -22.88 16.37
CA ILE A 71 -11.08 -23.58 16.58
C ILE A 71 -10.57 -23.46 18.02
N ALA A 72 -11.29 -22.77 18.92
CA ALA A 72 -10.85 -22.48 20.28
C ALA A 72 -10.52 -23.73 21.11
N ASN A 73 -11.11 -24.87 20.77
CA ASN A 73 -10.89 -26.17 21.43
C ASN A 73 -10.11 -27.16 20.55
N VAL A 74 -9.48 -26.70 19.47
CA VAL A 74 -8.65 -27.55 18.60
C VAL A 74 -7.22 -27.49 19.10
N THR A 75 -6.72 -28.62 19.56
CA THR A 75 -5.30 -28.80 19.88
C THR A 75 -4.59 -29.41 18.68
N ILE A 76 -3.46 -28.81 18.29
CA ILE A 76 -2.57 -29.37 17.27
C ILE A 76 -1.39 -29.98 18.03
N ASP A 77 -1.26 -31.31 17.98
CA ASP A 77 -0.12 -32.01 18.52
C ASP A 77 1.07 -31.86 17.57
N LEU A 78 1.87 -30.83 17.80
CA LEU A 78 3.15 -30.65 17.12
C LEU A 78 4.23 -31.44 17.87
N ASP A 79 4.97 -32.29 17.16
CA ASP A 79 6.14 -32.96 17.72
C ASP A 79 7.37 -32.04 17.53
N PRO A 80 7.88 -31.42 18.62
CA PRO A 80 8.97 -30.46 18.54
C PRO A 80 10.32 -31.10 18.19
N THR A 81 10.42 -32.44 18.17
CA THR A 81 11.67 -33.15 17.86
C THR A 81 11.86 -33.38 16.36
N PHE A 82 10.84 -33.13 15.55
CA PHE A 82 10.87 -33.35 14.11
C PHE A 82 11.53 -32.16 13.38
N SER A 83 12.59 -32.44 12.61
CA SER A 83 13.31 -31.44 11.80
C SER A 83 12.47 -30.83 10.67
N ALA A 84 11.29 -31.41 10.39
CA ALA A 84 10.39 -31.02 9.31
C ALA A 84 9.11 -30.34 9.83
N ILE A 85 9.25 -29.31 10.66
CA ILE A 85 8.14 -28.50 11.19
C ILE A 85 7.17 -28.06 10.08
N ASN A 86 7.68 -27.73 8.89
CA ASN A 86 6.84 -27.34 7.74
C ASN A 86 5.87 -28.44 7.30
N HIS A 87 6.28 -29.73 7.32
CA HIS A 87 5.37 -30.83 6.99
C HIS A 87 4.28 -31.03 8.06
N GLN A 88 4.61 -30.80 9.33
CA GLN A 88 3.61 -30.84 10.40
C GLN A 88 2.62 -29.67 10.29
N LEU A 89 3.10 -28.47 9.97
CA LEU A 89 2.24 -27.30 9.73
C LEU A 89 1.32 -27.50 8.52
N ASP A 90 1.86 -28.02 7.41
CA ASP A 90 1.06 -28.32 6.21
C ASP A 90 -0.01 -29.38 6.51
N SER A 91 0.32 -30.42 7.29
CA SER A 91 -0.67 -31.41 7.75
C SER A 91 -1.74 -30.78 8.64
N ALA A 92 -1.34 -29.93 9.59
CA ALA A 92 -2.26 -29.22 10.46
C ALA A 92 -3.19 -28.29 9.67
N LEU A 93 -2.71 -27.64 8.60
CA LEU A 93 -3.55 -26.83 7.70
C LEU A 93 -4.62 -27.67 7.00
N VAL A 94 -4.32 -28.91 6.59
CA VAL A 94 -5.32 -29.83 6.03
C VAL A 94 -6.38 -30.18 7.06
N ASP A 95 -5.97 -30.45 8.30
CA ASP A 95 -6.89 -30.79 9.39
C ASP A 95 -7.77 -29.61 9.80
N LEU A 96 -7.20 -28.41 9.89
CA LEU A 96 -7.93 -27.18 10.17
C LEU A 96 -9.01 -26.90 9.11
N ASN A 97 -8.73 -27.18 7.82
CA ASN A 97 -9.71 -27.03 6.74
C ASN A 97 -11.00 -27.84 6.94
N LYS A 98 -10.95 -28.96 7.66
CA LYS A 98 -12.14 -29.78 7.95
C LYS A 98 -13.14 -29.02 8.82
N TYR A 99 -12.68 -28.15 9.73
CA TYR A 99 -13.56 -27.39 10.63
C TYR A 99 -14.35 -26.30 9.92
N TRP A 100 -13.83 -25.80 8.80
CA TRP A 100 -14.51 -24.81 7.96
C TRP A 100 -15.40 -25.44 6.87
N HIS A 101 -15.32 -26.76 6.67
CA HIS A 101 -16.12 -27.46 5.68
C HIS A 101 -17.63 -27.27 5.92
N ASN A 102 -18.35 -26.87 4.89
CA ASN A 102 -19.80 -26.56 4.91
C ASN A 102 -20.23 -25.44 5.88
N LYS A 103 -19.30 -24.69 6.46
CA LYS A 103 -19.63 -23.49 7.24
C LYS A 103 -20.08 -22.37 6.30
N LYS A 104 -20.91 -21.48 6.85
CA LYS A 104 -21.39 -20.28 6.16
C LYS A 104 -21.13 -19.05 7.02
N TYR A 105 -20.70 -17.96 6.39
CA TYR A 105 -20.65 -16.64 6.99
C TYR A 105 -21.54 -15.71 6.16
N ASP A 106 -22.47 -15.02 6.82
CA ASP A 106 -23.46 -14.15 6.16
C ASP A 106 -24.17 -14.83 4.97
N LYS A 107 -24.60 -16.08 5.15
CA LYS A 107 -25.24 -16.94 4.13
C LYS A 107 -24.33 -17.41 2.98
N PHE A 108 -23.10 -16.91 2.87
CA PHE A 108 -22.11 -17.37 1.89
C PHE A 108 -21.33 -18.57 2.41
N LYS A 109 -21.09 -19.56 1.55
CA LYS A 109 -20.25 -20.72 1.89
C LYS A 109 -18.80 -20.25 2.07
N ILE A 110 -18.17 -20.70 3.14
CA ILE A 110 -16.74 -20.48 3.38
C ILE A 110 -15.95 -21.47 2.50
N ASP A 111 -15.08 -20.95 1.63
CA ASP A 111 -14.10 -21.74 0.84
C ASP A 111 -12.71 -21.47 1.40
N CYS A 112 -12.19 -22.39 2.22
CA CYS A 112 -10.83 -22.27 2.75
C CYS A 112 -9.84 -22.97 1.83
N ARG A 113 -8.77 -22.27 1.46
CA ARG A 113 -7.69 -22.79 0.64
C ARG A 113 -6.39 -22.73 1.42
N PRO A 114 -5.80 -23.89 1.77
CA PRO A 114 -4.51 -23.90 2.46
C PRO A 114 -3.43 -23.35 1.53
N VAL A 115 -2.55 -22.52 2.08
CA VAL A 115 -1.32 -22.10 1.42
C VAL A 115 -0.20 -22.89 2.07
N PHE A 116 0.27 -23.92 1.36
CA PHE A 116 1.31 -24.80 1.86
C PHE A 116 2.69 -24.16 1.79
N SER A 117 3.56 -24.64 2.67
CA SER A 117 4.97 -24.27 2.68
C SER A 117 5.60 -24.63 1.33
N VAL A 118 6.11 -23.63 0.62
CA VAL A 118 6.83 -23.87 -0.64
C VAL A 118 8.28 -24.18 -0.31
N ASN A 119 8.77 -25.35 -0.71
CA ASN A 119 10.20 -25.67 -0.61
C ASN A 119 10.98 -24.81 -1.61
N GLY A 120 11.55 -23.71 -1.12
CA GLY A 120 12.41 -22.81 -1.88
C GLY A 120 12.29 -21.36 -1.40
N ASN A 121 13.36 -20.57 -1.59
CA ASN A 121 13.38 -19.13 -1.34
C ASN A 121 12.49 -18.40 -2.37
N SER A 122 11.17 -18.50 -2.21
CA SER A 122 10.19 -17.78 -3.05
C SER A 122 10.24 -16.25 -2.87
N PHE A 123 11.08 -15.76 -1.96
CA PHE A 123 11.21 -14.35 -1.60
C PHE A 123 12.48 -13.66 -2.13
N ASP A 124 13.34 -14.32 -2.90
CA ASP A 124 14.61 -13.72 -3.37
C ASP A 124 14.38 -12.37 -4.09
N GLY A 125 13.33 -12.28 -4.91
CA GLY A 125 12.96 -11.04 -5.60
C GLY A 125 12.41 -9.93 -4.68
N HIS A 126 11.75 -10.28 -3.56
CA HIS A 126 11.24 -9.28 -2.61
C HIS A 126 12.39 -8.64 -1.83
N GLN A 127 13.34 -9.45 -1.36
CA GLN A 127 14.49 -8.97 -0.61
C GLN A 127 15.42 -8.14 -1.50
N GLU A 128 15.68 -8.60 -2.73
CA GLU A 128 16.44 -7.84 -3.73
C GLU A 128 15.76 -6.50 -4.06
N LEU A 129 14.44 -6.50 -4.30
CA LEU A 129 13.69 -5.28 -4.57
C LEU A 129 13.70 -4.32 -3.37
N LYS A 130 13.53 -4.86 -2.16
CA LYS A 130 13.59 -4.08 -0.92
C LYS A 130 14.97 -3.47 -0.74
N ASP A 131 16.04 -4.20 -1.02
CA ASP A 131 17.41 -3.70 -0.94
C ASP A 131 17.69 -2.63 -2.01
N LYS A 132 17.22 -2.85 -3.25
CA LYS A 132 17.32 -1.87 -4.34
C LYS A 132 16.50 -0.60 -4.07
N LEU A 133 15.28 -0.71 -3.56
CA LEU A 133 14.39 0.46 -3.33
C LEU A 133 14.65 1.18 -2.00
N MET A 134 15.06 0.46 -0.95
CA MET A 134 15.13 0.99 0.43
C MET A 134 16.55 1.20 0.94
N LYS A 135 17.54 0.39 0.53
CA LYS A 135 18.91 0.45 1.06
C LYS A 135 19.90 1.12 0.12
N SER A 136 19.70 1.03 -1.19
CA SER A 136 20.58 1.70 -2.13
C SER A 136 20.38 3.22 -2.05
N SER A 137 21.47 3.99 -2.12
CA SER A 137 21.34 5.45 -2.14
C SER A 137 20.44 5.84 -3.31
N ILE A 138 19.58 6.81 -3.09
CA ILE A 138 18.71 7.44 -4.10
C ILE A 138 19.43 7.64 -5.45
N LYS A 139 20.72 7.98 -5.43
CA LYS A 139 21.57 8.19 -6.62
C LYS A 139 21.93 6.90 -7.35
N HIS A 140 22.03 5.78 -6.65
CA HIS A 140 22.40 4.48 -7.20
C HIS A 140 21.25 3.87 -8.04
N VAL A 141 20.00 4.11 -7.62
CA VAL A 141 18.78 3.77 -8.40
C VAL A 141 18.62 4.66 -9.65
N MET A 142 19.48 5.67 -9.84
CA MET A 142 19.44 6.52 -11.03
C MET A 142 20.45 6.12 -12.11
N ASN A 143 21.30 5.10 -11.89
CA ASN A 143 22.24 4.57 -12.88
C ASN A 143 21.66 3.36 -13.64
N GLU A 144 22.16 3.11 -14.86
CA GLU A 144 21.47 2.51 -16.01
C GLU A 144 20.77 1.14 -15.83
N GLU A 145 21.14 0.31 -14.85
CA GLU A 145 20.41 -0.93 -14.51
C GLU A 145 19.06 -0.70 -13.80
N SER A 146 18.83 0.52 -13.31
CA SER A 146 17.62 0.91 -12.56
C SER A 146 16.57 1.62 -13.41
N ASN A 147 16.81 1.77 -14.72
CA ASN A 147 15.91 2.50 -15.62
C ASN A 147 14.53 1.83 -15.76
N SER A 148 14.46 0.49 -15.78
CA SER A 148 13.19 -0.25 -15.88
C SER A 148 12.35 -0.11 -14.60
N ILE A 149 12.96 -0.31 -13.43
CA ILE A 149 12.31 -0.14 -12.13
C ILE A 149 11.81 1.30 -11.99
N ARG A 150 12.62 2.29 -12.37
CA ARG A 150 12.23 3.70 -12.35
C ARG A 150 11.06 4.00 -13.28
N PHE A 151 11.10 3.54 -14.52
CA PHE A 151 10.03 3.76 -15.49
C PHE A 151 8.72 3.16 -15.01
N ASN A 152 8.77 1.93 -14.52
CA ASN A 152 7.63 1.24 -13.94
C ASN A 152 7.09 1.99 -12.71
N LEU A 153 7.98 2.38 -11.79
CA LEU A 153 7.56 3.11 -10.59
C LEU A 153 6.94 4.48 -10.94
N GLN A 154 7.48 5.20 -11.92
CA GLN A 154 6.87 6.43 -12.43
C GLN A 154 5.47 6.19 -12.99
N LEU A 155 5.31 5.12 -13.79
CA LEU A 155 4.01 4.71 -14.29
C LEU A 155 3.04 4.43 -13.14
N TYR A 156 3.45 3.63 -12.16
CA TYR A 156 2.62 3.24 -11.02
C TYR A 156 2.25 4.44 -10.16
N LEU A 157 3.21 5.29 -9.80
CA LEU A 157 2.98 6.49 -8.99
C LEU A 157 2.08 7.52 -9.70
N ARG A 158 2.13 7.62 -11.04
CA ARG A 158 1.20 8.47 -11.82
C ARG A 158 -0.25 7.99 -11.74
N HIS A 159 -0.47 6.70 -11.49
CA HIS A 159 -1.80 6.09 -11.33
C HIS A 159 -2.15 5.81 -9.87
N CYS A 160 -1.25 6.14 -8.94
CA CYS A 160 -1.36 5.83 -7.53
C CYS A 160 -2.08 6.95 -6.77
N ILE A 161 -3.07 6.55 -5.99
CA ILE A 161 -3.65 7.37 -4.92
C ILE A 161 -3.17 6.77 -3.62
N ARG A 162 -2.63 7.60 -2.73
CA ARG A 162 -2.06 7.13 -1.47
C ARG A 162 -2.51 7.99 -0.29
N SER A 163 -2.98 7.31 0.75
CA SER A 163 -3.27 7.84 2.09
C SER A 163 -2.80 6.85 3.16
N SER A 164 -2.91 7.23 4.44
CA SER A 164 -2.34 6.47 5.57
C SER A 164 -2.83 5.02 5.69
N TYR A 165 -4.00 4.71 5.11
CA TYR A 165 -4.62 3.38 5.16
C TYR A 165 -5.22 2.95 3.82
N TYR A 166 -4.82 3.62 2.74
CA TYR A 166 -5.41 3.42 1.42
C TYR A 166 -4.38 3.62 0.33
N VAL A 167 -4.27 2.64 -0.56
CA VAL A 167 -3.53 2.74 -1.81
C VAL A 167 -4.47 2.31 -2.91
N SER A 168 -4.49 3.01 -4.04
CA SER A 168 -5.13 2.47 -5.23
C SER A 168 -4.37 2.84 -6.48
N PHE A 169 -4.38 1.94 -7.45
CA PHE A 169 -3.91 2.16 -8.81
C PHE A 169 -5.12 2.20 -9.71
N ILE A 170 -5.35 3.31 -10.40
CA ILE A 170 -6.55 3.51 -11.22
C ILE A 170 -6.13 3.98 -12.61
N LYS A 171 -6.63 3.32 -13.66
CA LYS A 171 -6.40 3.75 -15.04
C LYS A 171 -6.87 5.20 -15.27
N CYS A 172 -6.02 5.99 -15.90
CA CYS A 172 -6.37 7.35 -16.30
C CYS A 172 -7.10 7.38 -17.64
N THR A 173 -7.74 8.51 -17.94
CA THR A 173 -8.30 8.84 -19.28
C THR A 173 -7.32 9.61 -20.15
N ASP A 174 -6.07 9.75 -19.71
CA ASP A 174 -5.07 10.52 -20.43
C ASP A 174 -4.69 9.78 -21.72
N SER A 175 -5.03 10.37 -22.87
CA SER A 175 -4.73 9.79 -24.18
C SER A 175 -3.22 9.65 -24.44
N THR A 176 -2.39 10.41 -23.71
CA THR A 176 -0.92 10.32 -23.78
C THR A 176 -0.34 9.19 -22.92
N CYS A 177 -1.16 8.54 -22.08
CA CYS A 177 -0.69 7.42 -21.28
C CYS A 177 -0.59 6.16 -22.13
N ILE A 178 0.64 5.69 -22.36
CA ILE A 178 0.91 4.48 -23.17
C ILE A 178 0.21 3.24 -22.59
N HIS A 179 0.28 3.05 -21.27
CA HIS A 179 -0.37 1.90 -20.62
C HIS A 179 -1.90 1.94 -20.79
N CYS A 180 -2.54 3.06 -20.43
CA CYS A 180 -4.00 3.16 -20.45
C CYS A 180 -4.58 3.23 -21.87
N SER A 181 -3.85 3.78 -22.86
CA SER A 181 -4.26 3.78 -24.26
C SER A 181 -4.24 2.38 -24.88
N ARG A 182 -3.24 1.55 -24.54
CA ARG A 182 -3.16 0.14 -24.98
C ARG A 182 -4.17 -0.77 -24.29
N HIS A 183 -4.58 -0.43 -23.07
CA HIS A 183 -5.49 -1.20 -22.26
C HIS A 183 -6.65 -0.34 -21.77
N PRO A 184 -7.61 0.00 -22.64
CA PRO A 184 -8.71 0.90 -22.29
C PRO A 184 -9.55 0.36 -21.12
N VAL A 185 -10.21 1.29 -20.42
CA VAL A 185 -11.06 0.98 -19.27
C VAL A 185 -12.24 0.11 -19.68
N ARG A 186 -12.40 -1.04 -19.01
CA ARG A 186 -13.53 -1.97 -19.21
C ARG A 186 -14.68 -1.67 -18.24
N ALA A 187 -14.38 -1.41 -16.96
CA ALA A 187 -15.35 -1.12 -15.91
C ALA A 187 -15.70 0.38 -15.84
N THR A 188 -16.24 0.92 -16.92
CA THR A 188 -16.49 2.37 -17.08
C THR A 188 -17.34 2.97 -15.95
N LYS A 189 -18.40 2.28 -15.50
CA LYS A 189 -19.26 2.74 -14.39
C LYS A 189 -18.50 2.81 -13.06
N THR A 190 -17.74 1.77 -12.73
CA THR A 190 -16.95 1.72 -11.49
C THR A 190 -15.84 2.76 -11.50
N ILE A 191 -15.11 2.89 -12.60
CA ILE A 191 -14.07 3.93 -12.72
C ILE A 191 -14.67 5.33 -12.67
N ARG A 192 -15.87 5.55 -13.23
CA ARG A 192 -16.59 6.82 -13.09
C ARG A 192 -16.92 7.10 -11.62
N LEU A 193 -17.47 6.13 -10.89
CA LEU A 193 -17.76 6.27 -9.46
C LEU A 193 -16.49 6.62 -8.68
N LEU A 194 -15.41 5.87 -8.89
CA LEU A 194 -14.12 6.13 -8.25
C LEU A 194 -13.64 7.55 -8.55
N ARG A 195 -13.76 8.04 -9.79
CA ARG A 195 -13.34 9.42 -10.11
C ARG A 195 -14.19 10.47 -9.40
N LEU A 196 -15.51 10.26 -9.30
CA LEU A 196 -16.40 11.16 -8.54
C LEU A 196 -16.04 11.20 -7.05
N SER A 197 -15.52 10.09 -6.51
CA SER A 197 -15.09 9.97 -5.13
C SER A 197 -13.61 10.32 -4.89
N GLY A 198 -12.95 11.00 -5.84
CA GLY A 198 -11.52 11.36 -5.72
C GLY A 198 -10.56 10.18 -5.82
N GLY A 199 -11.07 9.04 -6.29
CA GLY A 199 -10.42 7.75 -6.47
C GLY A 199 -10.44 6.85 -5.23
N TYR A 200 -11.17 7.24 -4.21
CA TYR A 200 -11.41 6.41 -3.03
C TYR A 200 -12.64 5.54 -3.20
N LEU A 201 -12.70 4.38 -2.55
CA LEU A 201 -13.99 3.70 -2.37
C LEU A 201 -14.95 4.61 -1.59
N PRO A 202 -16.27 4.45 -1.79
CA PRO A 202 -17.27 5.03 -0.88
C PRO A 202 -16.89 4.74 0.56
N TRP A 203 -16.46 5.78 1.28
CA TRP A 203 -15.93 5.64 2.63
C TRP A 203 -17.10 5.70 3.62
N PRO A 204 -17.18 4.77 4.60
CA PRO A 204 -18.26 4.82 5.58
C PRO A 204 -18.22 6.16 6.34
N GLN A 205 -19.38 6.79 6.48
CA GLN A 205 -19.55 8.01 7.28
C GLN A 205 -20.50 7.71 8.42
N MET A 206 -20.22 8.26 9.61
CA MET A 206 -21.18 8.21 10.71
C MET A 206 -22.42 9.02 10.31
N THR A 207 -23.56 8.39 10.39
CA THR A 207 -24.87 9.05 10.29
C THR A 207 -25.13 9.89 11.54
N LEU A 208 -26.03 10.86 11.42
CA LEU A 208 -26.46 11.72 12.54
C LEU A 208 -27.16 10.95 13.66
N SER A 209 -27.66 9.73 13.41
CA SER A 209 -28.06 8.83 14.49
C SER A 209 -26.80 8.24 15.11
N GLU A 210 -26.55 8.61 16.37
CA GLU A 210 -25.40 8.15 17.14
C GLU A 210 -25.24 6.62 16.97
N TYR A 211 -24.06 6.21 16.48
CA TYR A 211 -23.62 4.81 16.29
C TYR A 211 -24.01 4.07 15.01
N HIS A 212 -24.61 4.71 14.00
CA HIS A 212 -24.78 4.07 12.69
C HIS A 212 -23.85 4.66 11.63
N TYR A 213 -23.25 3.78 10.81
CA TYR A 213 -22.49 4.17 9.62
C TYR A 213 -23.33 3.96 8.37
N ASP A 214 -23.18 4.83 7.38
CA ASP A 214 -23.69 4.59 6.04
C ASP A 214 -23.15 3.26 5.50
N THR A 215 -24.05 2.46 4.93
CA THR A 215 -23.64 1.31 4.14
C THR A 215 -22.88 1.76 2.89
N PHE A 216 -22.04 0.87 2.34
CA PHE A 216 -21.37 1.10 1.07
C PHE A 216 -22.36 1.52 -0.05
N LEU A 217 -23.54 0.92 -0.07
CA LEU A 217 -24.58 1.22 -1.05
C LEU A 217 -25.16 2.63 -0.85
N GLN A 218 -25.51 3.00 0.38
CA GLN A 218 -25.98 4.35 0.71
C GLN A 218 -24.94 5.40 0.32
N ARG A 219 -23.67 5.20 0.72
CA ARG A 219 -22.59 6.13 0.36
C ARG A 219 -22.39 6.21 -1.15
N THR A 220 -22.51 5.10 -1.87
CA THR A 220 -22.44 5.08 -3.34
C THR A 220 -23.54 5.95 -3.95
N HIS A 221 -24.79 5.82 -3.48
CA HIS A 221 -25.90 6.64 -3.97
C HIS A 221 -25.69 8.13 -3.69
N SER A 222 -25.25 8.48 -2.48
CA SER A 222 -24.91 9.87 -2.11
C SER A 222 -23.84 10.48 -3.02
N ILE A 223 -22.76 9.74 -3.30
CA ILE A 223 -21.70 10.20 -4.22
C ILE A 223 -22.23 10.40 -5.63
N LEU A 224 -23.07 9.47 -6.13
CA LEU A 224 -23.70 9.59 -7.44
C LEU A 224 -24.68 10.78 -7.51
N ALA A 225 -25.27 11.18 -6.39
CA ALA A 225 -26.10 12.36 -6.24
C ALA A 225 -25.30 13.67 -6.10
N GLY A 226 -23.97 13.59 -6.03
CA GLY A 226 -23.07 14.76 -5.99
C GLY A 226 -22.49 15.09 -4.62
N GLU A 227 -22.75 14.28 -3.59
CA GLU A 227 -22.10 14.47 -2.30
C GLU A 227 -20.60 14.16 -2.36
N LYS A 228 -19.81 14.92 -1.58
CA LYS A 228 -18.37 14.70 -1.47
C LYS A 228 -18.09 13.41 -0.69
N ASN A 229 -17.21 12.56 -1.20
CA ASN A 229 -16.75 11.40 -0.45
C ASN A 229 -15.88 11.82 0.74
N ALA A 230 -15.97 11.11 1.86
CA ALA A 230 -14.96 11.21 2.92
C ALA A 230 -13.65 10.57 2.44
N VAL A 231 -12.53 11.12 2.92
CA VAL A 231 -11.20 10.52 2.73
C VAL A 231 -10.82 9.80 4.02
N PRO A 232 -10.19 8.61 3.96
CA PRO A 232 -9.80 7.83 5.14
C PRO A 232 -9.11 8.66 6.24
N ASP A 233 -8.24 9.58 5.84
CA ASP A 233 -7.37 10.34 6.76
C ASP A 233 -8.09 11.52 7.43
N GLN A 234 -9.31 11.88 7.00
CA GLN A 234 -10.08 13.00 7.59
C GLN A 234 -10.78 12.64 8.90
N GLN A 235 -11.00 11.36 9.17
CA GLN A 235 -11.74 10.89 10.35
C GLN A 235 -10.84 10.31 11.45
N LEU A 236 -9.55 10.17 11.18
CA LEU A 236 -8.57 9.68 12.13
C LEU A 236 -7.67 10.84 12.55
N PRO A 237 -7.20 10.88 13.81
CA PRO A 237 -6.22 11.87 14.28
C PRO A 237 -4.87 11.61 13.61
N SER A 238 -4.79 11.89 12.31
CA SER A 238 -3.57 11.90 11.54
C SER A 238 -2.92 13.26 11.78
N GLY A 239 -1.63 13.29 12.14
CA GLY A 239 -0.86 14.54 12.17
C GLY A 239 -0.88 15.25 10.81
N PRO A 240 -0.37 16.49 10.69
CA PRO A 240 -0.41 17.25 9.44
C PRO A 240 0.25 16.46 8.29
N THR A 241 -0.59 15.85 7.46
CA THR A 241 -0.16 15.05 6.31
C THR A 241 0.18 16.00 5.17
N LYS A 242 1.47 16.12 4.84
CA LYS A 242 1.89 16.81 3.64
C LYS A 242 1.49 16.00 2.40
N GLN A 243 0.96 16.68 1.39
CA GLN A 243 0.57 16.08 0.12
C GLN A 243 1.37 16.65 -1.04
N CYS A 244 1.52 15.87 -2.11
CA CYS A 244 2.06 16.38 -3.37
C CYS A 244 1.02 17.22 -4.12
N PHE A 245 1.31 18.49 -4.38
CA PHE A 245 0.45 19.38 -5.18
C PHE A 245 0.73 19.34 -6.69
N ALA A 246 1.83 18.70 -7.10
CA ALA A 246 2.20 18.58 -8.52
C ALA A 246 1.59 17.34 -9.19
N CYS A 247 1.14 16.35 -8.40
CA CYS A 247 0.47 15.17 -8.91
C CYS A 247 -1.00 15.45 -9.24
N LYS A 248 -1.50 14.81 -10.31
CA LYS A 248 -2.93 14.83 -10.65
C LYS A 248 -3.79 14.02 -9.66
N LEU A 249 -3.18 13.04 -9.00
CA LEU A 249 -3.81 12.15 -8.04
C LEU A 249 -3.31 12.45 -6.61
N PRO A 250 -4.15 12.29 -5.58
CA PRO A 250 -3.74 12.52 -4.20
C PRO A 250 -2.60 11.59 -3.78
N TYR A 251 -1.50 12.18 -3.30
CA TYR A 251 -0.37 11.43 -2.76
C TYR A 251 0.07 12.05 -1.43
N ILE A 252 -0.25 11.37 -0.33
CA ILE A 252 0.16 11.76 1.01
C ILE A 252 1.52 11.13 1.33
N PHE A 253 2.44 11.95 1.83
CA PHE A 253 3.77 11.50 2.23
C PHE A 253 3.72 10.89 3.63
N SER A 254 4.32 9.70 3.80
CA SER A 254 4.45 9.08 5.13
C SER A 254 5.62 9.65 5.94
N SER A 255 6.57 10.32 5.29
CA SER A 255 7.75 10.93 5.93
C SER A 255 8.40 11.97 5.02
N LYS A 256 9.31 12.78 5.57
CA LYS A 256 10.14 13.70 4.77
C LYS A 256 11.01 12.96 3.74
N ALA A 257 11.52 11.78 4.10
CA ALA A 257 12.30 10.95 3.17
C ALA A 257 11.44 10.43 2.00
N ASP A 258 10.16 10.17 2.25
CA ASP A 258 9.19 9.82 1.20
C ASP A 258 8.88 11.00 0.28
N GLU A 259 8.70 12.20 0.84
CA GLU A 259 8.57 13.46 0.09
C GLU A 259 9.76 13.66 -0.87
N GLU A 260 10.99 13.56 -0.36
CA GLU A 260 12.21 13.73 -1.16
C GLU A 260 12.32 12.68 -2.29
N ARG A 261 12.04 11.41 -2.00
CA ARG A 261 12.02 10.33 -3.00
C ARG A 261 10.96 10.54 -4.07
N HIS A 262 9.74 10.88 -3.67
CA HIS A 262 8.63 11.13 -4.60
C HIS A 262 8.95 12.31 -5.53
N MET A 263 9.43 13.43 -4.98
CA MET A 263 9.81 14.60 -5.77
C MET A 263 10.90 14.27 -6.78
N MET A 264 11.84 13.43 -6.40
CA MET A 264 12.87 12.97 -7.32
C MET A 264 12.35 12.02 -8.39
N TRP A 265 11.64 10.96 -8.03
CA TRP A 265 11.26 9.95 -9.01
C TRP A 265 10.17 10.45 -9.95
N VAL A 266 9.20 11.20 -9.44
CA VAL A 266 8.02 11.61 -10.22
C VAL A 266 8.26 12.93 -10.94
N HIS A 267 8.97 13.88 -10.33
CA HIS A 267 9.03 15.27 -10.81
C HIS A 267 10.41 15.75 -11.32
N GLN A 268 11.52 15.07 -11.02
CA GLN A 268 12.86 15.54 -11.45
C GLN A 268 13.19 15.37 -12.94
N SER A 269 12.32 14.81 -13.77
CA SER A 269 12.44 14.97 -15.23
C SER A 269 12.35 16.44 -15.70
N ASN A 270 11.98 17.37 -14.82
CA ASN A 270 11.85 18.80 -15.13
C ASN A 270 12.93 19.73 -14.52
N VAL A 271 13.90 19.22 -13.76
CA VAL A 271 14.86 20.09 -13.03
C VAL A 271 16.14 20.40 -13.84
N SER A 272 16.45 19.63 -14.87
CA SER A 272 17.66 19.81 -15.70
C SER A 272 17.66 21.12 -16.53
N SER A 273 16.52 21.79 -16.69
CA SER A 273 16.41 23.05 -17.45
C SER A 273 16.51 24.32 -16.59
N ARG A 274 16.33 24.25 -15.26
CA ARG A 274 16.37 25.45 -14.39
C ARG A 274 17.72 25.75 -13.75
N ASN A 275 18.58 24.75 -13.54
CA ASN A 275 19.86 24.95 -12.84
C ASN A 275 21.05 25.35 -13.73
N LYS A 276 20.92 25.28 -15.07
CA LYS A 276 21.99 25.72 -15.98
C LYS A 276 22.13 27.26 -16.11
N ARG A 277 21.17 28.05 -15.63
CA ARG A 277 21.20 29.53 -15.76
C ARG A 277 21.72 30.29 -14.53
N LYS A 278 22.05 29.62 -13.43
CA LYS A 278 22.45 30.31 -12.16
C LYS A 278 23.93 30.21 -11.79
N TYR A 279 24.76 29.52 -12.58
CA TYR A 279 26.18 29.32 -12.26
C TYR A 279 27.12 29.77 -13.39
N SER A 280 26.81 30.88 -14.06
CA SER A 280 27.71 31.50 -15.04
C SER A 280 27.79 33.01 -14.88
N SER A 281 28.05 33.49 -13.67
CA SER A 281 28.57 34.85 -13.46
C SER A 281 28.99 35.04 -12.00
N SER A 282 30.31 35.02 -11.75
CA SER A 282 31.06 35.95 -10.89
C SER A 282 32.23 35.25 -10.15
N PRO A 283 33.40 35.91 -9.99
CA PRO A 283 34.70 35.26 -9.92
C PRO A 283 35.29 35.08 -8.52
N ARG A 284 36.36 34.29 -8.49
CA ARG A 284 37.28 33.97 -7.40
C ARG A 284 37.64 35.16 -6.49
N SER A 285 37.64 34.92 -5.19
CA SER A 285 38.58 35.56 -4.25
C SER A 285 38.89 34.62 -3.07
N GLN A 286 40.10 34.79 -2.54
CA GLN A 286 40.96 33.79 -1.91
C GLN A 286 40.74 33.62 -0.39
N SER A 287 41.15 32.44 0.08
CA SER A 287 41.72 32.04 1.39
C SER A 287 41.64 32.98 2.61
N ILE A 288 41.35 32.40 3.78
CA ILE A 288 42.22 32.40 4.99
C ILE A 288 41.79 31.26 5.93
N LEU A 289 42.79 30.59 6.51
CA LEU A 289 42.77 29.39 7.36
C LEU A 289 42.69 29.71 8.88
N HIS A 290 42.32 28.66 9.64
CA HIS A 290 42.57 28.38 11.07
C HIS A 290 41.47 28.71 12.12
N PRO A 291 41.43 28.01 13.28
CA PRO A 291 41.37 26.55 13.47
C PRO A 291 40.34 26.10 14.54
N LYS A 292 40.06 24.80 14.58
CA LYS A 292 39.14 24.10 15.50
C LYS A 292 39.57 24.16 16.98
N LYS A 293 38.62 24.41 17.90
CA LYS A 293 38.74 24.07 19.33
C LYS A 293 37.82 22.92 19.71
N ARG A 294 38.44 21.86 20.22
CA ARG A 294 37.88 20.67 20.88
C ARG A 294 37.35 21.08 22.26
N ASN A 295 36.14 20.69 22.63
CA ASN A 295 35.67 20.83 24.01
C ASN A 295 35.20 19.46 24.52
N THR A 296 36.05 18.84 25.33
CA THR A 296 35.73 17.71 26.21
C THR A 296 35.20 18.25 27.52
N ARG A 297 34.00 17.87 27.95
CA ARG A 297 33.62 17.94 29.37
C ARG A 297 33.02 16.64 29.85
N ARG A 298 33.44 16.36 31.08
CA ARG A 298 33.50 15.12 31.84
C ARG A 298 32.23 15.00 32.68
N ARG A 299 31.82 13.75 32.95
CA ARG A 299 30.76 13.36 33.90
C ARG A 299 30.95 14.01 35.27
N GLU A 300 29.85 14.43 35.88
CA GLU A 300 29.67 14.44 37.32
C GLU A 300 28.37 13.69 37.66
N LEU A 301 28.52 12.66 38.48
CA LEU A 301 27.47 11.91 39.17
C LEU A 301 27.37 12.50 40.57
N SER A 302 26.16 12.66 41.10
CA SER A 302 25.87 12.85 42.53
C SER A 302 24.40 12.50 42.82
N PRO A 303 24.05 12.13 44.06
CA PRO A 303 23.25 10.94 44.32
C PRO A 303 21.85 11.20 44.90
N GLU A 304 21.08 10.11 44.91
CA GLU A 304 19.99 9.70 45.83
C GLU A 304 19.22 10.76 46.61
N TYR A 305 17.91 10.83 46.34
CA TYR A 305 16.83 10.47 47.28
C TYR A 305 15.68 9.81 46.51
#